data_AF-A0A8S9YNL6-F1
#
_entry.id   AF-A0A8S9YNL6-F1
#
_cell.length_a   1.000
_cell.length_b   1.000
_cell.length_c   1.000
_cell.angle_alpha   90.00
_cell.angle_beta   90.00
_cell.angle_gamma   90.00
#
_symmetry.space_group_name_H-M   'P 1'
#
loop_
_entity.id
_entity.type
_entity.pdbx_description
1 polymer ?
#
loop_
_entity_poly.entity_id
_entity_poly.type
_entity_poly.pdbx_seq_one_letter_code
_entity_poly.pdbx_strand_id
1 'polypeptide(L)'
;MRRVFSYVFKVWDVVSLFHPLKSTSRYVSSWTGREPLKLTDPELWNLICDEKRRQSTCLELIASENFTGRSVLECIGSCLTNKYAEGYPGGRLAFKVFDVFRSIFPHPFTLYF
;
A
#
# COMPACT_ATOMS: atom_id res chain seq x y z
N MET A 1 46.71 -9.81 -4.64
CA MET A 1 45.45 -10.55 -4.38
C MET A 1 45.48 -11.38 -3.08
N ARG A 2 45.80 -10.80 -1.92
CA ARG A 2 45.76 -11.55 -0.63
C ARG A 2 45.16 -10.79 0.57
N ARG A 3 44.64 -9.58 0.39
CA ARG A 3 44.06 -8.77 1.50
C ARG A 3 42.53 -8.61 1.47
N VAL A 4 41.87 -8.93 0.36
CA VAL A 4 40.40 -8.80 0.24
C VAL A 4 39.66 -10.02 0.81
N PHE A 5 40.30 -11.19 0.87
CA PHE A 5 39.69 -12.41 1.40
C PHE A 5 39.58 -12.47 2.93
N SER A 6 40.30 -11.61 3.66
CA SER A 6 40.30 -11.65 5.14
C SER A 6 39.05 -10.97 5.75
N TYR A 7 38.45 -10.00 5.06
CA TYR A 7 37.29 -9.26 5.56
C TYR A 7 35.99 -10.05 5.46
N VAL A 8 35.83 -10.88 4.44
CA VAL A 8 34.62 -11.67 4.21
C VAL A 8 34.48 -12.80 5.23
N PHE A 9 35.59 -13.37 5.72
CA PHE A 9 35.54 -14.43 6.73
C PHE A 9 35.16 -13.92 8.14
N LYS A 10 35.61 -12.71 8.53
CA LYS A 10 35.32 -12.14 9.85
C LYS A 10 33.84 -11.81 10.09
N VAL A 11 33.08 -11.52 9.04
CA VAL A 11 31.64 -11.22 9.16
C VAL A 11 30.83 -12.49 9.43
N TRP A 12 31.29 -13.65 8.92
CA TRP A 12 30.58 -14.92 9.10
C TRP A 12 30.70 -15.49 10.52
N ASP A 13 31.83 -15.22 11.20
CA ASP A 13 32.05 -15.65 12.58
C ASP A 13 31.13 -14.92 13.58
N VAL A 14 30.76 -13.66 13.32
CA VAL A 14 29.85 -12.88 14.18
C VAL A 14 28.40 -13.37 14.06
N VAL A 15 28.01 -13.87 12.89
CA VAL A 15 26.66 -14.45 12.65
C VAL A 15 26.50 -15.79 13.36
N SER A 16 27.59 -16.50 13.65
CA SER A 16 27.58 -17.84 14.23
C SER A 16 27.47 -17.84 15.77
N LEU A 17 27.54 -16.67 16.42
CA LEU A 17 27.46 -16.52 17.88
C LEU A 17 26.04 -16.27 18.41
N PHE A 18 25.02 -16.36 17.55
CA PHE A 18 23.62 -16.24 17.95
C PHE A 18 23.13 -17.56 18.56
N HIS A 19 23.25 -17.68 19.89
CA HIS A 19 22.55 -18.73 20.64
C HIS A 19 21.04 -18.68 20.35
N PRO A 20 20.35 -19.82 20.30
CA PRO A 20 18.93 -19.86 20.00
C PRO A 20 18.19 -19.04 21.05
N LEU A 21 17.60 -17.91 20.64
CA LEU A 21 16.68 -17.17 21.48
C LEU A 21 15.57 -18.14 21.87
N LYS A 22 15.51 -18.46 23.16
CA LYS A 22 14.46 -19.28 23.75
C LYS A 22 13.13 -18.67 23.33
N SER A 23 12.30 -19.47 22.67
CA SER A 23 10.94 -19.16 22.27
C SER A 23 10.11 -18.73 23.50
N THR A 24 10.11 -17.45 23.80
CA THR A 24 9.25 -16.84 24.81
C THR A 24 7.91 -16.53 24.16
N SER A 25 6.89 -17.29 24.58
CA SER A 25 5.46 -16.96 24.53
C SER A 25 4.95 -16.33 23.23
N ARG A 26 4.33 -17.17 22.40
CA ARG A 26 3.50 -16.76 21.25
C ARG A 26 2.33 -15.89 21.73
N TYR A 27 2.51 -14.58 21.79
CA TYR A 27 1.42 -13.64 21.53
C TYR A 27 1.01 -13.83 20.07
N VAL A 28 0.05 -14.71 19.81
CA VAL A 28 -0.66 -14.67 18.52
C VAL A 28 -1.51 -13.41 18.61
N SER A 29 -1.05 -12.31 18.00
CA SER A 29 -1.88 -11.12 17.82
C SER A 29 -3.16 -11.55 17.12
N SER A 30 -4.31 -11.35 17.76
CA SER A 30 -5.63 -11.70 17.22
C SER A 30 -6.03 -10.89 15.99
N TRP A 31 -5.16 -10.02 15.49
CA TRP A 31 -5.38 -9.15 14.34
C TRP A 31 -5.10 -9.90 13.04
N THR A 32 -6.12 -10.03 12.20
CA THR A 32 -6.03 -10.72 10.90
C THR A 32 -5.93 -9.77 9.71
N GLY A 33 -6.17 -8.48 9.91
CA GLY A 33 -6.18 -7.45 8.87
C GLY A 33 -7.37 -7.54 7.92
N ARG A 34 -8.42 -8.27 8.32
CA ARG A 34 -9.67 -8.47 7.55
C ARG A 34 -10.88 -7.88 8.26
N GLU A 35 -10.69 -7.43 9.49
CA GLU A 35 -11.71 -6.81 10.31
C GLU A 35 -12.12 -5.48 9.67
N PRO A 36 -13.43 -5.18 9.60
CA PRO A 36 -13.90 -3.92 9.02
C PRO A 36 -13.42 -2.74 9.84
N LEU A 37 -13.12 -1.62 9.18
CA LEU A 37 -12.64 -0.40 9.84
C LEU A 37 -13.56 0.04 10.99
N LYS A 38 -14.88 -0.11 10.84
CA LYS A 38 -15.85 0.19 11.90
C LYS A 38 -15.61 -0.56 13.22
N LEU A 39 -15.08 -1.78 13.18
CA LEU A 39 -14.79 -2.57 14.39
C LEU A 39 -13.36 -2.34 14.89
N THR A 40 -12.42 -2.18 13.95
CA THR A 40 -11.01 -1.97 14.28
C THR A 40 -10.73 -0.57 14.83
N ASP A 41 -11.36 0.45 14.25
CA ASP A 41 -11.23 1.86 14.61
C ASP A 41 -12.57 2.61 14.42
N PRO A 42 -13.45 2.58 15.43
CA PRO A 42 -14.76 3.25 15.38
C PRO A 42 -14.66 4.77 15.31
N GLU A 43 -13.60 5.37 15.88
CA GLU A 43 -13.41 6.82 15.91
C GLU A 43 -13.13 7.33 14.50
N LEU A 44 -12.17 6.72 13.81
CA LEU A 44 -11.84 7.06 12.42
C LEU A 44 -13.02 6.78 11.48
N TRP A 45 -13.76 5.69 11.70
CA TRP A 45 -14.97 5.40 10.94
C TRP A 45 -16.02 6.51 11.04
N ASN A 46 -16.24 7.05 12.25
CA ASN A 46 -17.20 8.13 12.47
C ASN A 46 -16.77 9.42 11.76
N LEU A 47 -15.47 9.78 11.83
CA LEU A 47 -14.93 10.94 11.12
C LEU A 47 -15.15 10.84 9.60
N ILE A 48 -14.92 9.67 9.01
CA ILE A 48 -15.18 9.42 7.58
C ILE A 48 -16.67 9.59 7.25
N CYS A 49 -17.55 9.09 8.12
CA CYS A 49 -18.99 9.20 7.94
C CYS A 49 -19.48 10.64 8.01
N ASP A 50 -18.94 11.42 8.94
CA ASP A 50 -19.26 12.84 9.09
C ASP A 50 -18.75 13.66 7.91
N GLU A 51 -17.55 13.39 7.41
CA GLU A 51 -17.02 14.06 6.20
C GLU A 51 -17.84 13.69 4.96
N LYS A 52 -18.20 12.42 4.80
CA LYS A 52 -19.09 11.98 3.71
C LYS A 52 -20.44 12.71 3.78
N ARG A 53 -20.99 12.88 4.98
CA ARG A 53 -22.22 13.64 5.17
C ARG A 53 -22.02 15.09 4.76
N ARG A 54 -20.96 15.75 5.25
CA ARG A 54 -20.61 17.15 4.94
C ARG A 54 -20.59 17.37 3.43
N GLN A 55 -19.85 16.55 2.70
CA GLN A 55 -19.74 16.62 1.24
C GLN A 55 -21.08 16.42 0.52
N SER A 56 -21.96 15.56 1.04
CA SER A 56 -23.28 15.31 0.44
C SER A 56 -24.31 16.41 0.73
N THR A 57 -24.11 17.18 1.79
CA THR A 57 -25.05 18.23 2.25
C THR A 57 -24.56 19.65 1.93
N CYS A 58 -23.29 19.81 1.56
CA CYS A 58 -22.68 21.09 1.25
C CYS A 58 -22.53 21.26 -0.27
N LEU A 59 -22.69 22.48 -0.75
CA LEU A 59 -22.34 22.83 -2.11
C LEU A 59 -20.84 23.06 -2.19
N GLU A 60 -20.11 22.15 -2.81
CA GLU A 60 -18.66 22.28 -3.02
C GLU A 60 -18.40 23.23 -4.21
N LEU A 61 -17.79 24.38 -3.93
CA LEU A 61 -17.52 25.46 -4.91
C LEU A 61 -16.05 25.52 -5.35
N ILE A 62 -15.24 24.56 -4.92
CA ILE A 62 -13.83 24.48 -5.27
C ILE A 62 -13.71 23.80 -6.64
N ALA A 63 -13.37 24.58 -7.68
CA ALA A 63 -13.35 24.10 -9.07
C ALA A 63 -12.38 22.93 -9.34
N SER A 64 -11.39 22.71 -8.47
CA SER A 64 -10.43 21.60 -8.59
C SER A 64 -10.86 20.32 -7.88
N GLU A 65 -11.92 20.36 -7.06
CA GLU A 65 -12.42 19.20 -6.34
C GLU A 65 -13.59 18.56 -7.09
N ASN A 66 -13.64 17.23 -7.09
CA ASN A 66 -14.66 16.48 -7.83
C ASN A 66 -15.02 15.18 -7.12
N PHE A 67 -16.25 14.73 -7.30
CA PHE A 67 -16.73 13.44 -6.84
C PHE A 67 -16.40 12.37 -7.87
N THR A 68 -15.50 11.46 -7.51
CA THR A 68 -15.14 10.35 -8.39
C THR A 68 -16.19 9.24 -8.39
N GLY A 69 -16.22 8.45 -9.46
CA GLY A 69 -17.14 7.32 -9.59
C GLY A 69 -16.83 6.18 -8.61
N ARG A 70 -17.85 5.40 -8.25
CA ARG A 70 -17.70 4.24 -7.34
C ARG A 70 -16.68 3.21 -7.84
N SER A 71 -16.62 2.97 -9.14
CA SER A 71 -15.66 2.06 -9.77
C SER A 71 -14.20 2.49 -9.52
N VAL A 72 -13.94 3.80 -9.47
CA VAL A 72 -12.61 4.35 -9.18
C VAL A 72 -12.24 4.12 -7.71
N LEU A 73 -13.18 4.36 -6.78
CA LEU A 73 -12.98 4.09 -5.35
C LEU A 73 -12.72 2.61 -5.06
N GLU A 74 -13.45 1.71 -5.72
CA GLU A 74 -13.25 0.25 -5.60
C GLU A 74 -11.87 -0.17 -6.11
N CYS A 75 -11.38 0.43 -7.19
CA CYS A 75 -10.04 0.19 -7.68
C CYS A 75 -8.97 0.68 -6.69
N ILE A 76 -9.13 1.87 -6.10
CA ILE A 76 -8.20 2.43 -5.10
C ILE A 76 -8.16 1.56 -3.84
N GLY A 77 -9.30 1.03 -3.39
CA GLY A 77 -9.38 0.15 -2.23
C GLY A 77 -8.93 -1.30 -2.47
N SER A 78 -8.43 -1.62 -3.67
CA SER A 78 -8.06 -2.98 -4.04
C SER A 78 -6.65 -3.37 -3.57
N CYS A 79 -6.27 -4.63 -3.82
CA CYS A 79 -4.94 -5.15 -3.51
C CYS A 79 -3.79 -4.50 -4.29
N LEU A 80 -4.09 -3.59 -5.23
CA LEU A 80 -3.09 -2.85 -6.01
C LEU A 80 -2.25 -1.91 -5.14
N THR A 81 -2.79 -1.42 -4.02
CA THR A 81 -2.07 -0.57 -3.05
C THR A 81 -0.88 -1.29 -2.41
N ASN A 82 -0.92 -2.63 -2.35
CA ASN A 82 0.17 -3.45 -1.80
C ASN A 82 1.32 -3.65 -2.78
N LYS A 83 1.17 -3.22 -4.04
CA LYS A 83 2.14 -3.47 -5.11
C LYS A 83 3.06 -2.28 -5.29
N TYR A 84 4.35 -2.51 -5.13
CA TYR A 84 5.40 -1.60 -5.56
C TYR A 84 5.70 -1.82 -7.04
N ALA A 85 5.52 -0.78 -7.86
CA ALA A 85 5.76 -0.81 -9.30
C ALA A 85 6.59 0.41 -9.73
N GLU A 86 7.92 0.28 -9.66
CA GLU A 86 8.86 1.29 -10.14
C GLU A 86 9.39 0.91 -11.53
N GLY A 87 9.34 1.84 -12.48
CA GLY A 87 9.84 1.66 -13.85
C GLY A 87 8.75 1.62 -14.93
N TYR A 88 9.16 1.28 -16.16
CA TYR A 88 8.29 1.26 -17.34
C TYR A 88 7.69 -0.13 -17.61
N PRO A 89 6.52 -0.19 -18.28
CA PRO A 89 5.86 -1.44 -18.69
C PRO A 89 6.80 -2.44 -19.37
N GLY A 90 6.64 -3.74 -19.08
CA GLY A 90 7.26 -4.84 -19.85
C GLY A 90 8.27 -5.75 -19.13
N GLY A 91 8.57 -5.55 -17.85
CA GLY A 91 9.64 -6.31 -17.17
C GLY A 91 9.23 -7.51 -16.32
N ARG A 92 8.08 -7.47 -15.62
CA ARG A 92 7.70 -8.52 -14.64
C ARG A 92 6.18 -8.71 -14.58
N LEU A 93 5.72 -9.89 -14.17
CA LEU A 93 4.28 -10.22 -13.98
C LEU A 93 3.51 -9.20 -13.12
N ALA A 94 4.17 -8.53 -12.17
CA ALA A 94 3.59 -7.46 -11.35
C ALA A 94 3.21 -6.21 -12.15
N PHE A 95 3.83 -5.98 -13.30
CA PHE A 95 3.53 -4.85 -14.18
C PHE A 95 2.32 -5.09 -15.06
N LYS A 96 1.97 -6.34 -15.40
CA LYS A 96 0.85 -6.62 -16.32
C LYS A 96 -0.47 -5.96 -15.91
N VAL A 97 -0.77 -5.85 -14.62
CA VAL A 97 -2.01 -5.23 -14.13
C VAL A 97 -1.96 -3.70 -14.23
N PHE A 98 -0.80 -3.09 -13.94
CA PHE A 98 -0.59 -1.65 -14.08
C PHE A 98 -0.46 -1.22 -15.55
N ASP A 99 0.14 -2.07 -16.39
CA ASP A 99 0.29 -1.88 -17.82
C ASP A 99 -1.08 -1.86 -18.51
N VAL A 100 -2.00 -2.75 -18.11
CA VAL A 100 -3.39 -2.74 -18.56
C VAL A 100 -4.09 -1.45 -18.14
N PHE A 101 -3.95 -1.03 -16.88
CA PHE A 101 -4.56 0.22 -16.40
C PHE A 101 -4.06 1.44 -17.17
N ARG A 102 -2.75 1.53 -17.40
CA ARG A 102 -2.13 2.64 -18.17
C ARG A 102 -2.46 2.58 -19.66
N SER A 103 -2.69 1.39 -20.23
CA SER A 103 -3.14 1.22 -21.61
C SER A 103 -4.61 1.63 -21.83
N ILE A 104 -5.46 1.47 -20.79
CA ILE A 104 -6.87 1.85 -20.82
C ILE A 104 -7.03 3.38 -20.66
N PHE A 105 -6.06 4.03 -20.00
CA PHE A 105 -5.98 5.49 -19.92
C PHE A 105 -4.75 6.02 -20.70
N PRO A 106 -4.75 5.95 -22.05
CA PRO A 106 -3.59 6.31 -22.88
C PRO A 106 -3.33 7.82 -22.96
N HIS A 107 -4.20 8.64 -22.38
CA HIS A 107 -4.05 10.09 -22.33
C HIS A 107 -3.96 10.53 -20.88
N PRO A 108 -3.09 11.51 -20.54
CA PRO A 108 -3.21 12.17 -19.24
C PRO A 108 -4.68 12.60 -19.12
N PHE A 109 -5.28 12.35 -17.96
CA PHE A 109 -6.59 12.88 -17.63
C PHE A 109 -6.50 14.40 -17.76
N THR A 110 -6.72 14.92 -18.97
CA THR A 110 -7.02 16.31 -19.20
C THR A 110 -8.41 16.46 -18.60
N LEU A 111 -8.43 16.85 -17.33
CA LEU A 111 -9.61 17.45 -16.71
C LEU A 111 -9.96 18.66 -17.59
N TYR A 112 -10.89 18.46 -18.52
CA TYR A 112 -11.65 19.57 -19.06
C TYR A 112 -12.54 20.05 -17.92
N PHE A 113 -12.24 21.24 -17.43
CA PHE A 113 -13.13 22.05 -16.60
C PHE A 113 -14.46 22.28 -17.32
#